data_AF-A0A556N697-F1
#
_entry.id   AF-A0A556N697-F1
#
_cell.length_a   1.000
_cell.length_b   1.000
_cell.length_c   1.000
_cell.angle_alpha   90.00
_cell.angle_beta   90.00
_cell.angle_gamma   90.00
#
_symmetry.space_group_name_H-M   'P 1'
#
loop_
_entity.id
_entity.type
_entity.pdbx_description
1 polymer ?
#
loop_
_entity_poly.entity_id
_entity_poly.type
_entity_poly.pdbx_seq_one_letter_code
_entity_poly.pdbx_strand_id
1 'polypeptide(L)'
;MKNLKWITYLNLVLYGLFICVNILELIWNGYNYSLVDKLIISESMSFSSFFVKSEIKVHTILNWISLIALILFLVFANRFVKKNDLGKSFHFLIVLLAFFPFVSYFLYYIIWRKLNQSLFMYLGDSAKESDRVIVLIWIFELSVILCSVLFTSVQYYSNSPELASLATRLKDFELIAHSIYLLLLSILYLFYFIHFKKGIMKHEGGVRDMIENELID
;
A
#
# COMPACT_ATOMS: atom_id res chain seq x y z
N MET A 1 4.38 16.26 -16.44
CA MET A 1 5.08 15.82 -15.22
C MET A 1 4.54 16.44 -13.92
N LYS A 2 4.19 17.74 -13.87
CA LYS A 2 3.74 18.43 -12.63
C LYS A 2 2.68 17.70 -11.81
N ASN A 3 1.57 17.26 -12.41
CA ASN A 3 0.50 16.56 -11.67
C ASN A 3 0.97 15.20 -11.10
N LEU A 4 1.79 14.46 -11.87
CA LEU A 4 2.34 13.17 -11.47
C LEU A 4 3.29 13.30 -10.26
N LYS A 5 4.04 14.40 -10.19
CA LYS A 5 4.82 14.74 -8.99
C LYS A 5 3.95 15.01 -7.79
N TRP A 6 2.96 15.92 -7.92
CA TRP A 6 2.08 16.29 -6.82
C TRP A 6 1.39 15.07 -6.21
N ILE A 7 0.85 14.18 -7.04
CA ILE A 7 0.23 12.95 -6.55
C ILE A 7 1.25 11.97 -5.95
N THR A 8 2.48 11.93 -6.45
CA THR A 8 3.58 11.15 -5.83
C THR A 8 3.91 11.68 -4.43
N TYR A 9 4.02 13.00 -4.27
CA TYR A 9 4.24 13.62 -2.96
C TYR A 9 3.09 13.37 -1.99
N LEU A 10 1.84 13.45 -2.47
CA LEU A 10 0.68 13.12 -1.65
C LEU A 10 0.76 11.67 -1.15
N ASN A 11 1.08 10.71 -2.02
CA ASN A 11 1.25 9.31 -1.62
C ASN A 11 2.39 9.14 -0.61
N LEU A 12 3.54 9.81 -0.80
CA LEU A 12 4.63 9.78 0.18
C LEU A 12 4.19 10.23 1.58
N VAL A 13 3.44 11.34 1.65
CA VAL A 13 2.91 11.84 2.94
C VAL A 13 1.92 10.84 3.54
N LEU A 14 1.02 10.30 2.73
CA LEU A 14 0.03 9.30 3.19
C LEU A 14 0.71 8.05 3.75
N TYR A 15 1.67 7.46 3.04
CA TYR A 15 2.39 6.28 3.52
C TYR A 15 3.28 6.57 4.72
N GLY A 16 3.84 7.79 4.81
CA GLY A 16 4.49 8.25 6.05
C GLY A 16 3.53 8.28 7.23
N LEU A 17 2.32 8.80 7.05
CA LEU A 17 1.27 8.81 8.09
C LEU A 17 0.83 7.39 8.46
N PHE A 18 0.65 6.49 7.49
CA PHE A 18 0.33 5.09 7.76
C PHE A 18 1.40 4.42 8.61
N ILE A 19 2.68 4.63 8.30
CA ILE A 19 3.78 4.09 9.12
C ILE A 19 3.67 4.60 10.56
N CYS A 20 3.43 5.90 10.75
CA CYS A 20 3.25 6.46 12.10
C CYS A 20 2.07 5.82 12.84
N VAL A 21 0.91 5.69 12.19
CA VAL A 21 -0.29 5.09 12.80
C VAL A 21 -0.06 3.62 13.11
N ASN A 22 0.48 2.84 12.17
CA ASN A 22 0.77 1.41 12.37
C ASN A 22 1.82 1.16 13.46
N ILE A 23 2.80 2.06 13.64
CA ILE A 23 3.76 1.98 14.75
C ILE A 23 3.06 2.24 16.09
N LEU A 24 2.21 3.26 16.16
CA LEU A 24 1.43 3.55 17.37
C LEU A 24 0.51 2.37 17.72
N GLU A 25 -0.14 1.79 16.72
CA GLU A 25 -0.96 0.58 16.84
C GLU A 25 -0.14 -0.60 17.35
N LEU A 26 1.04 -0.87 16.76
CA LEU A 26 1.91 -1.96 17.17
C LEU A 26 2.37 -1.81 18.64
N ILE A 27 2.77 -0.60 19.04
CA ILE A 27 3.15 -0.29 20.42
C ILE A 27 1.96 -0.51 21.37
N TRP A 28 0.78 -0.06 20.97
CA TRP A 28 -0.45 -0.19 21.76
C TRP A 28 -0.86 -1.66 21.92
N ASN A 29 -0.88 -2.43 20.84
CA ASN A 29 -1.21 -3.84 20.83
C ASN A 29 -0.17 -4.66 21.63
N GLY A 30 1.12 -4.32 21.51
CA GLY A 30 2.18 -4.92 22.33
C GLY A 30 2.04 -4.62 23.83
N TYR A 31 1.67 -3.39 24.19
CA TYR A 31 1.43 -2.98 25.58
C TYR A 31 0.22 -3.71 26.19
N ASN A 32 -0.89 -3.80 25.45
CA ASN A 32 -2.08 -4.54 25.90
C ASN A 32 -1.81 -6.04 26.03
N TYR A 33 -1.08 -6.64 25.10
CA TYR A 33 -0.66 -8.04 25.20
C TYR A 33 0.12 -8.31 26.49
N SER A 34 1.04 -7.41 26.87
CA SER A 34 1.80 -7.52 28.12
C SER A 34 0.97 -7.31 29.40
N LEU A 35 -0.21 -6.70 29.32
CA LEU A 35 -1.12 -6.45 30.45
C LEU A 35 -2.20 -7.51 30.60
N VAL A 36 -2.68 -8.09 29.49
CA VAL A 36 -3.66 -9.18 29.49
C VAL A 36 -3.07 -10.45 30.11
N ASP A 37 -1.77 -10.68 29.96
CA ASP A 37 -1.03 -11.71 30.69
C ASP A 37 -0.86 -11.41 32.20
N LYS A 38 -1.18 -10.19 32.66
CA LYS A 38 -0.94 -9.75 34.05
C LYS A 38 -2.17 -9.36 34.86
N LEU A 39 -3.31 -8.98 34.26
CA LEU A 39 -4.51 -8.62 35.04
C LEU A 39 -5.82 -8.94 34.31
N ILE A 40 -6.46 -10.01 34.74
CA ILE A 40 -7.93 -10.01 34.93
C ILE A 40 -8.17 -9.00 36.06
N ILE A 41 -8.57 -7.75 35.80
CA ILE A 41 -9.28 -6.84 36.72
C ILE A 41 -9.53 -5.48 36.02
N SER A 42 -10.82 -5.19 35.85
CA SER A 42 -11.57 -3.91 35.81
C SER A 42 -10.98 -2.62 35.21
N GLU A 43 -11.85 -1.93 34.45
CA GLU A 43 -11.91 -0.47 34.21
C GLU A 43 -10.90 0.21 33.26
N SER A 44 -9.97 -0.50 32.61
CA SER A 44 -9.21 0.06 31.47
C SER A 44 -9.97 0.06 30.12
N MET A 45 -11.21 -0.47 30.12
CA MET A 45 -12.05 -0.67 28.93
C MET A 45 -12.51 0.62 28.24
N SER A 46 -12.55 1.77 28.91
CA SER A 46 -13.08 3.01 28.31
C SER A 46 -12.09 3.67 27.36
N PHE A 47 -10.82 3.78 27.75
CA PHE A 47 -9.77 4.37 26.92
C PHE A 47 -9.31 3.42 25.81
N SER A 48 -9.18 2.11 26.10
CA SER A 48 -8.81 1.13 25.07
C SER A 48 -9.89 0.97 24.01
N SER A 49 -11.17 0.93 24.40
CA SER A 49 -12.27 0.85 23.42
C SER A 49 -12.44 2.15 22.63
N PHE A 50 -12.13 3.32 23.22
CA PHE A 50 -12.12 4.60 22.52
C PHE A 50 -10.98 4.69 21.51
N PHE A 51 -9.77 4.24 21.90
CA PHE A 51 -8.61 4.19 21.02
C PHE A 51 -8.87 3.24 19.84
N VAL A 52 -9.28 1.99 20.10
CA VAL A 52 -9.61 0.99 19.06
C VAL A 52 -10.71 1.49 18.11
N LYS A 53 -11.78 2.10 18.62
CA LYS A 53 -12.85 2.65 17.75
C LYS A 53 -12.37 3.84 16.92
N SER A 54 -11.51 4.68 17.46
CA SER A 54 -10.96 5.84 16.76
C SER A 54 -9.92 5.42 15.73
N GLU A 55 -9.09 4.45 16.07
CA GLU A 55 -8.09 3.80 15.23
C GLU A 55 -8.75 3.17 14.00
N ILE A 56 -9.76 2.29 14.18
CA ILE A 56 -10.51 1.68 13.07
C ILE A 56 -11.06 2.75 12.11
N LYS A 57 -11.60 3.85 12.65
CA LYS A 57 -12.09 4.97 11.83
C LYS A 57 -10.96 5.69 11.08
N VAL A 58 -9.82 5.93 11.75
CA VAL A 58 -8.64 6.56 11.15
C VAL A 58 -8.07 5.68 10.03
N HIS A 59 -7.87 4.39 10.24
CA HIS A 59 -7.43 3.47 9.17
C HIS A 59 -8.42 3.41 8.02
N THR A 60 -9.73 3.35 8.31
CA THR A 60 -10.76 3.31 7.27
C THR A 60 -10.67 4.57 6.39
N ILE A 61 -10.60 5.76 7.00
CA ILE A 61 -10.51 7.03 6.27
C ILE A 61 -9.20 7.11 5.48
N LEU A 62 -8.06 6.79 6.10
CA LEU A 62 -6.76 6.82 5.44
C LEU A 62 -6.71 5.82 4.28
N ASN A 63 -7.29 4.63 4.43
CA ASN A 63 -7.38 3.62 3.36
C ASN A 63 -8.22 4.13 2.17
N TRP A 64 -9.35 4.78 2.43
CA TRP A 64 -10.15 5.41 1.35
C TRP A 64 -9.37 6.50 0.64
N ILE A 65 -8.68 7.38 1.38
CA ILE A 65 -7.86 8.45 0.79
C ILE A 65 -6.71 7.85 -0.03
N SER A 66 -6.05 6.82 0.48
CA SER A 66 -4.97 6.10 -0.20
C SER A 66 -5.44 5.46 -1.51
N LEU A 67 -6.57 4.77 -1.47
CA LEU A 67 -7.18 4.15 -2.65
C LEU A 67 -7.47 5.19 -3.73
N ILE A 68 -8.08 6.33 -3.35
CA ILE A 68 -8.34 7.43 -4.27
C ILE A 68 -7.02 8.00 -4.83
N ALA A 69 -6.01 8.20 -3.98
CA ALA A 69 -4.71 8.72 -4.39
C ALA A 69 -3.97 7.78 -5.37
N LEU A 70 -4.06 6.47 -5.17
CA LEU A 70 -3.52 5.44 -6.07
C LEU A 70 -4.25 5.43 -7.42
N ILE A 71 -5.57 5.50 -7.41
CA ILE A 71 -6.38 5.59 -8.65
C ILE A 71 -5.98 6.85 -9.42
N LEU A 72 -5.90 8.01 -8.75
CA LEU A 72 -5.47 9.26 -9.37
C LEU A 72 -4.05 9.16 -9.93
N PHE A 73 -3.12 8.53 -9.20
CA PHE A 73 -1.76 8.29 -9.67
C PHE A 73 -1.76 7.51 -10.99
N LEU A 74 -2.48 6.39 -11.07
CA LEU A 74 -2.56 5.58 -12.29
C LEU A 74 -3.23 6.33 -13.45
N VAL A 75 -4.27 7.12 -13.17
CA VAL A 75 -4.92 7.97 -14.18
C VAL A 75 -3.94 8.99 -14.74
N PHE A 76 -3.18 9.68 -13.89
CA PHE A 76 -2.18 10.65 -14.33
C PHE A 76 -1.00 10.00 -15.04
N ALA A 77 -0.55 8.83 -14.60
CA ALA A 77 0.47 8.02 -15.25
C ALA A 77 0.03 7.62 -16.67
N ASN A 78 -1.19 7.09 -16.83
CA ASN A 78 -1.73 6.71 -18.14
C ASN A 78 -1.88 7.93 -19.07
N ARG A 79 -2.40 9.06 -18.56
CA ARG A 79 -2.48 10.31 -19.33
C ARG A 79 -1.10 10.78 -19.78
N PHE A 80 -0.08 10.61 -18.94
CA PHE A 80 1.29 10.96 -19.27
C PHE A 80 1.87 10.05 -20.36
N VAL A 81 1.70 8.73 -20.23
CA VAL A 81 2.13 7.75 -21.25
C VAL A 81 1.48 8.05 -22.60
N LYS A 82 0.16 8.33 -22.61
CA LYS A 82 -0.57 8.71 -23.83
C LYS A 82 -0.08 10.02 -24.43
N LYS A 83 0.18 11.04 -23.62
CA LYS A 83 0.59 12.36 -24.11
C LYS A 83 1.96 12.34 -24.81
N ASN A 84 2.84 11.43 -24.42
CA ASN A 84 4.21 11.36 -24.92
C ASN A 84 4.43 10.16 -25.87
N ASP A 85 3.36 9.54 -26.37
CA ASP A 85 3.41 8.39 -27.29
C ASP A 85 4.30 7.21 -26.81
N LEU A 86 4.43 7.03 -25.50
CA LEU A 86 5.29 6.01 -24.86
C LEU A 86 4.67 4.61 -24.86
N GLY A 87 3.53 4.45 -25.51
CA GLY A 87 2.80 3.20 -25.58
C GLY A 87 1.34 3.39 -25.98
N LYS A 88 0.64 2.27 -26.21
CA LYS A 88 -0.79 2.29 -26.48
C LYS A 88 -1.52 2.86 -25.27
N SER A 89 -2.30 3.93 -25.48
CA SER A 89 -3.28 4.42 -24.51
C SER A 89 -4.10 3.24 -24.04
N PHE A 90 -4.08 2.95 -22.73
CA PHE A 90 -5.04 2.04 -22.13
C PHE A 90 -6.40 2.73 -22.19
N HIS A 91 -7.06 2.65 -23.36
CA HIS A 91 -8.41 3.17 -23.68
C HIS A 91 -9.46 2.63 -22.71
N PHE A 92 -9.04 1.67 -21.88
CA PHE A 92 -9.76 0.90 -20.91
C PHE A 92 -8.93 0.68 -19.63
N LEU A 93 -8.39 1.76 -19.01
CA LEU A 93 -8.44 1.83 -17.53
C LEU A 93 -9.94 1.73 -17.08
N ILE A 94 -10.79 2.20 -18.00
CA ILE A 94 -12.24 2.12 -18.14
C ILE A 94 -12.71 0.64 -18.06
N VAL A 95 -13.86 0.41 -17.42
CA VAL A 95 -14.50 -0.85 -16.95
C VAL A 95 -13.67 -1.75 -16.01
N LEU A 96 -12.36 -1.60 -15.89
CA LEU A 96 -11.50 -2.65 -15.31
C LEU A 96 -11.42 -2.71 -13.77
N LEU A 97 -11.93 -1.69 -13.07
CA LEU A 97 -12.31 -1.79 -11.65
C LEU A 97 -13.79 -2.23 -11.47
N ALA A 98 -14.57 -2.37 -12.54
CA ALA A 98 -15.99 -2.04 -12.48
C ALA A 98 -16.98 -3.14 -12.04
N PHE A 99 -16.65 -4.45 -11.93
CA PHE A 99 -17.70 -5.43 -11.55
C PHE A 99 -17.31 -6.67 -10.70
N PHE A 100 -16.02 -6.97 -10.42
CA PHE A 100 -15.64 -8.11 -9.56
C PHE A 100 -14.33 -7.86 -8.78
N PRO A 101 -14.32 -7.97 -7.43
CA PRO A 101 -13.22 -7.50 -6.57
C PRO A 101 -11.88 -8.25 -6.77
N PHE A 102 -11.91 -9.52 -7.17
CA PHE A 102 -10.70 -10.31 -7.39
C PHE A 102 -10.05 -10.03 -8.76
N VAL A 103 -10.84 -10.00 -9.84
CA VAL A 103 -10.34 -9.76 -11.20
C VAL A 103 -9.79 -8.33 -11.31
N SER A 104 -10.40 -7.37 -10.61
CA SER A 104 -9.87 -6.01 -10.53
C SER A 104 -8.48 -5.93 -9.89
N TYR A 105 -8.13 -6.86 -8.99
CA TYR A 105 -6.85 -6.85 -8.29
C TYR A 105 -5.66 -7.21 -9.20
N PHE A 106 -5.80 -8.29 -9.97
CA PHE A 106 -4.80 -8.71 -10.94
C PHE A 106 -4.64 -7.69 -12.06
N LEU A 107 -5.76 -7.14 -12.53
CA LEU A 107 -5.77 -6.16 -13.61
C LEU A 107 -5.16 -4.82 -13.16
N TYR A 108 -5.44 -4.38 -11.94
CA TYR A 108 -4.79 -3.23 -11.30
C TYR A 108 -3.27 -3.41 -11.29
N TYR A 109 -2.78 -4.57 -10.83
CA TYR A 109 -1.36 -4.89 -10.79
C TYR A 109 -0.69 -4.87 -12.18
N ILE A 110 -1.32 -5.50 -13.19
CA ILE A 110 -0.78 -5.55 -14.55
C ILE A 110 -0.69 -4.14 -15.15
N ILE A 111 -1.73 -3.33 -14.97
CA ILE A 111 -1.73 -1.94 -15.45
C ILE A 111 -0.63 -1.14 -14.76
N TRP A 112 -0.52 -1.25 -13.43
CA TRP A 112 0.48 -0.54 -12.67
C TRP A 112 1.89 -0.85 -13.15
N ARG A 113 2.23 -2.14 -13.33
CA ARG A 113 3.54 -2.55 -13.86
C ARG A 113 3.82 -2.04 -15.26
N LYS A 114 2.86 -2.14 -16.18
CA LYS A 114 3.04 -1.65 -17.55
C LYS A 114 3.27 -0.13 -17.59
N LEU A 115 2.47 0.63 -16.84
CA LEU A 115 2.66 2.08 -16.72
C LEU A 115 4.01 2.42 -16.09
N ASN A 116 4.41 1.69 -15.05
CA ASN A 116 5.70 1.85 -14.41
C ASN A 116 6.86 1.63 -15.40
N GLN A 117 6.83 0.55 -16.16
CA GLN A 117 7.84 0.27 -17.18
C GLN A 117 7.94 1.37 -18.23
N SER A 118 6.82 1.82 -18.80
CA SER A 118 6.81 2.92 -19.77
C SER A 118 7.33 4.23 -19.19
N LEU A 119 7.00 4.54 -17.93
CA LEU A 119 7.45 5.75 -17.26
C LEU A 119 8.95 5.73 -16.98
N PHE A 120 9.49 4.62 -16.45
CA PHE A 120 10.92 4.51 -16.17
C PHE A 120 11.76 4.49 -17.45
N MET A 121 11.29 3.85 -18.52
CA MET A 121 11.93 3.94 -19.84
C MET A 121 12.03 5.40 -20.32
N TYR A 122 10.96 6.18 -20.18
CA TYR A 122 10.97 7.60 -20.53
C TYR A 122 11.92 8.43 -19.66
N LEU A 123 12.04 8.10 -18.38
CA LEU A 123 12.96 8.76 -17.46
C LEU A 123 14.43 8.39 -17.71
N GLY A 124 14.72 7.47 -18.64
CA GLY A 124 16.07 6.98 -18.92
C GLY A 124 16.63 6.12 -17.79
N ASP A 125 15.76 5.41 -17.06
CA ASP A 125 16.14 4.63 -15.88
C ASP A 125 15.58 3.20 -15.93
N SER A 126 16.21 2.30 -15.20
CA SER A 126 15.82 0.88 -15.17
C SER A 126 14.56 0.68 -14.34
N ALA A 127 13.49 0.19 -14.97
CA ALA A 127 12.25 -0.18 -14.28
C ALA A 127 12.42 -1.36 -13.31
N LYS A 128 13.55 -2.10 -13.35
CA LYS A 128 13.71 -3.38 -12.64
C LYS A 128 13.57 -3.24 -11.12
N GLU A 129 14.09 -2.18 -10.54
CA GLU A 129 14.03 -1.96 -9.09
C GLU A 129 12.63 -1.62 -8.61
N SER A 130 11.96 -0.66 -9.26
CA SER A 130 10.57 -0.31 -8.94
C SER A 130 9.59 -1.45 -9.22
N ASP A 131 9.82 -2.23 -10.27
CA ASP A 131 9.01 -3.39 -10.62
C ASP A 131 9.08 -4.51 -9.57
N ARG A 132 10.27 -4.74 -8.97
CA ARG A 132 10.41 -5.67 -7.84
C ARG A 132 9.60 -5.23 -6.63
N VAL A 133 9.55 -3.93 -6.33
CA VAL A 133 8.73 -3.41 -5.22
C VAL A 133 7.25 -3.61 -5.50
N ILE A 134 6.78 -3.36 -6.73
CA ILE A 134 5.39 -3.63 -7.13
C ILE A 134 5.06 -5.13 -6.97
N VAL A 135 5.95 -6.02 -7.37
CA VAL A 135 5.79 -7.48 -7.19
C VAL A 135 5.67 -7.85 -5.71
N LEU A 136 6.52 -7.29 -4.84
CA LEU A 136 6.47 -7.55 -3.40
C LEU A 136 5.16 -7.07 -2.77
N ILE A 137 4.71 -5.86 -3.13
CA ILE A 137 3.42 -5.32 -2.68
C ILE A 137 2.29 -6.27 -3.05
N TRP A 138 2.27 -6.74 -4.29
CA TRP A 138 1.24 -7.65 -4.78
C TRP A 138 1.26 -9.03 -4.08
N ILE A 139 2.44 -9.57 -3.78
CA ILE A 139 2.57 -10.83 -3.01
C ILE A 139 2.02 -10.64 -1.60
N PHE A 140 2.37 -9.53 -0.93
CA PHE A 140 1.83 -9.21 0.40
C PHE A 140 0.31 -9.11 0.37
N GLU A 141 -0.21 -8.39 -0.61
CA GLU A 141 -1.63 -8.21 -0.78
C GLU A 141 -2.40 -9.53 -1.07
N LEU A 142 -1.83 -10.42 -1.88
CA LEU A 142 -2.37 -11.76 -2.09
C LEU A 142 -2.35 -12.62 -0.82
N SER A 143 -1.34 -12.44 0.04
CA SER A 143 -1.25 -13.18 1.30
C SER A 143 -2.43 -12.87 2.22
N VAL A 144 -2.99 -11.65 2.19
CA VAL A 144 -4.20 -11.30 2.97
C VAL A 144 -5.39 -12.10 2.49
N ILE A 145 -5.59 -12.21 1.18
CA ILE A 145 -6.68 -13.01 0.62
C ILE A 145 -6.55 -14.46 1.08
N LEU A 146 -5.34 -15.02 1.01
CA LEU A 146 -5.07 -16.39 1.46
C LEU A 146 -5.34 -16.54 2.97
N CYS A 147 -4.85 -15.62 3.79
CA CYS A 147 -5.08 -15.61 5.23
C CYS A 147 -6.57 -15.50 5.58
N SER A 148 -7.33 -14.66 4.90
CA SER A 148 -8.79 -14.55 5.10
C SER A 148 -9.50 -15.87 4.79
N VAL A 149 -9.15 -16.54 3.68
CA VAL A 149 -9.71 -17.86 3.33
C VAL A 149 -9.37 -18.90 4.39
N LEU A 150 -8.11 -18.94 4.84
CA LEU A 150 -7.67 -19.85 5.90
C LEU A 150 -8.42 -19.59 7.21
N PHE A 151 -8.57 -18.33 7.62
CA PHE A 151 -9.27 -17.96 8.85
C PHE A 151 -10.76 -18.32 8.80
N THR A 152 -11.44 -18.02 7.69
CA THR A 152 -12.83 -18.43 7.47
C THR A 152 -12.97 -19.95 7.50
N SER A 153 -12.01 -20.68 6.92
CA SER A 153 -11.99 -22.16 6.96
C SER A 153 -11.81 -22.67 8.40
N VAL A 154 -10.88 -22.10 9.17
CA VAL A 154 -10.66 -22.47 10.58
C VAL A 154 -11.91 -22.21 11.43
N GLN A 155 -12.59 -21.08 11.24
CA GLN A 155 -13.87 -20.80 11.91
C GLN A 155 -14.98 -21.77 11.50
N TYR A 156 -15.05 -22.16 10.22
CA TYR A 156 -16.05 -23.12 9.74
C TYR A 156 -15.82 -24.53 10.31
N TYR A 157 -14.56 -24.94 10.51
CA TYR A 157 -14.18 -26.24 11.07
C TYR A 157 -13.95 -26.24 12.59
N SER A 158 -14.23 -25.13 13.30
CA SER A 158 -13.98 -25.00 14.75
C SER A 158 -14.93 -25.81 15.64
N ASN A 159 -15.78 -26.67 15.07
CA ASN A 159 -16.54 -27.66 15.83
C ASN A 159 -15.67 -28.82 16.36
N SER A 160 -14.38 -28.86 16.00
CA SER A 160 -13.38 -29.74 16.63
C SER A 160 -12.72 -29.05 17.84
N PRO A 161 -12.68 -29.69 19.03
CA PRO A 161 -12.09 -29.11 20.26
C PRO A 161 -10.62 -28.71 20.11
N GLU A 162 -9.86 -29.45 19.30
CA GLU A 162 -8.44 -29.23 19.06
C GLU A 162 -8.20 -27.93 18.27
N LEU A 163 -9.04 -27.68 17.26
CA LEU A 163 -9.03 -26.47 16.43
C LEU A 163 -9.54 -25.25 17.20
N ALA A 164 -10.50 -25.41 18.10
CA ALA A 164 -10.99 -24.33 18.96
C ALA A 164 -9.87 -23.78 19.86
N SER A 165 -9.08 -24.66 20.48
CA SER A 165 -7.97 -24.26 21.36
C SER A 165 -6.86 -23.49 20.62
N LEU A 166 -6.52 -23.93 19.40
CA LEU A 166 -5.54 -23.27 18.53
C LEU A 166 -6.06 -21.91 18.05
N ALA A 167 -7.33 -21.81 17.67
CA ALA A 167 -7.96 -20.57 17.24
C ALA A 167 -7.96 -19.51 18.34
N THR A 168 -8.24 -19.89 19.60
CA THR A 168 -8.14 -18.95 20.74
C THR A 168 -6.72 -18.44 20.97
N ARG A 169 -5.69 -19.28 20.87
CA ARG A 169 -4.29 -18.84 21.04
C ARG A 169 -3.83 -17.94 19.90
N LEU A 170 -4.26 -18.20 18.67
CA LEU A 170 -3.88 -17.39 17.51
C LEU A 170 -4.55 -16.01 17.50
N LYS A 171 -5.72 -15.87 18.14
CA LYS A 171 -6.47 -14.62 18.22
C LYS A 171 -5.70 -13.49 18.90
N ASP A 172 -4.86 -13.81 19.90
CA ASP A 172 -4.05 -12.81 20.61
C ASP A 172 -2.86 -12.33 19.77
N PHE A 173 -2.34 -13.18 18.87
CA PHE A 173 -1.30 -12.82 17.92
C PHE A 173 -1.85 -12.13 16.67
N GLU A 174 -3.15 -12.24 16.39
CA GLU A 174 -3.81 -11.70 15.21
C GLU A 174 -3.63 -10.19 15.09
N LEU A 175 -3.84 -9.44 16.19
CA LEU A 175 -3.72 -7.99 16.21
C LEU A 175 -2.29 -7.52 15.95
N ILE A 176 -1.30 -8.13 16.62
CA ILE A 176 0.12 -7.78 16.44
C ILE A 176 0.58 -8.14 15.01
N ALA A 177 0.20 -9.32 14.51
CA ALA A 177 0.52 -9.74 13.16
C ALA A 177 -0.12 -8.82 12.10
N HIS A 178 -1.35 -8.36 12.34
CA HIS A 178 -2.04 -7.40 11.49
C HIS A 178 -1.32 -6.05 11.44
N SER A 179 -0.94 -5.48 12.58
CA SER A 179 -0.21 -4.20 12.63
C SER A 179 1.15 -4.30 11.94
N ILE A 180 1.88 -5.41 12.13
CA ILE A 180 3.15 -5.67 11.42
C ILE A 180 2.93 -5.76 9.91
N TYR A 181 1.88 -6.48 9.48
CA TYR A 181 1.54 -6.62 8.07
C TYR A 181 1.25 -5.25 7.43
N LEU A 182 0.39 -4.43 8.04
CA LEU A 182 0.06 -3.09 7.54
C LEU A 182 1.28 -2.17 7.52
N LEU A 183 2.16 -2.27 8.53
CA LEU A 183 3.41 -1.53 8.59
C LEU A 183 4.34 -1.91 7.42
N LEU A 184 4.56 -3.20 7.20
CA LEU A 184 5.40 -3.68 6.09
C LEU A 184 4.85 -3.24 4.74
N LEU A 185 3.53 -3.36 4.54
CA LEU A 185 2.88 -2.92 3.32
C LEU A 185 3.07 -1.41 3.09
N SER A 186 2.90 -0.60 4.14
CA SER A 186 3.08 0.85 4.08
C SER A 186 4.53 1.24 3.75
N ILE A 187 5.50 0.52 4.29
CA ILE A 187 6.93 0.69 4.00
C ILE A 187 7.23 0.38 2.52
N LEU A 188 6.68 -0.72 1.98
CA LEU A 188 6.88 -1.10 0.58
C LEU A 188 6.31 -0.04 -0.37
N TYR A 189 5.09 0.44 -0.11
CA TYR A 189 4.50 1.53 -0.87
C TYR A 189 5.33 2.81 -0.78
N LEU A 190 5.82 3.18 0.41
CA LEU A 190 6.70 4.32 0.58
C LEU A 190 7.98 4.17 -0.26
N PHE A 191 8.62 3.00 -0.23
CA PHE A 191 9.81 2.72 -1.04
C PHE A 191 9.53 2.87 -2.53
N TYR A 192 8.39 2.38 -3.01
CA TYR A 192 7.97 2.54 -4.40
C TYR A 192 7.93 4.03 -4.81
N PHE A 193 7.21 4.86 -4.04
CA PHE A 193 7.06 6.27 -4.37
C PHE A 193 8.35 7.08 -4.19
N ILE A 194 9.24 6.68 -3.27
CA ILE A 194 10.58 7.28 -3.14
C ILE A 194 11.41 7.00 -4.39
N HIS A 195 11.42 5.74 -4.86
CA HIS A 195 12.13 5.34 -6.07
C HIS A 195 11.61 6.10 -7.29
N PHE A 196 10.28 6.17 -7.42
CA PHE A 196 9.62 6.92 -8.49
C PHE A 196 9.96 8.42 -8.46
N LYS A 197 9.95 9.05 -7.28
CA LYS A 197 10.37 10.44 -7.10
C LYS A 197 11.82 10.66 -7.55
N LYS A 198 12.74 9.76 -7.19
CA LYS A 198 14.16 9.85 -7.60
C LYS A 198 14.29 9.81 -9.12
N GLY A 199 13.56 8.91 -9.79
CA GLY A 199 13.53 8.84 -11.25
C GLY A 199 13.08 10.16 -11.90
N ILE A 200 12.01 10.78 -11.38
CA ILE A 200 11.53 12.08 -11.89
C ILE A 200 12.58 13.18 -11.69
N MET A 201 13.20 13.27 -10.50
CA MET A 201 14.17 14.33 -10.21
C MET A 201 15.43 14.21 -11.05
N LYS A 202 15.93 12.99 -11.27
CA LYS A 202 17.11 12.73 -12.11
C LYS A 202 16.90 13.20 -13.55
N HIS A 203 15.73 12.88 -14.13
CA HIS A 203 15.40 13.28 -15.50
C HIS A 203 15.37 14.80 -15.67
N GLU A 204 14.83 15.54 -14.69
CA GLU A 204 14.79 17.01 -14.77
C GLU A 204 16.14 17.68 -14.56
N GLY A 205 17.00 17.12 -13.72
CA GLY A 205 18.39 17.54 -13.61
C GLY A 205 19.11 17.42 -14.95
N GLY A 206 19.01 16.25 -15.60
CA GLY A 206 19.64 16.02 -16.91
C GLY A 206 19.11 16.90 -18.04
N VAL A 207 17.80 17.18 -18.08
CA VAL A 207 17.22 18.12 -19.07
C VAL A 207 17.73 19.54 -18.84
N ARG A 208 17.85 19.97 -17.57
CA ARG A 208 18.35 21.29 -17.23
C ARG A 208 19.83 21.44 -17.61
N ASP A 209 20.65 20.44 -17.32
CA ASP A 209 22.07 20.43 -17.65
C ASP A 209 22.30 20.44 -19.17
N MET A 210 21.45 19.75 -19.97
CA MET A 210 21.50 19.83 -21.43
C MET A 210 21.17 21.23 -21.95
N ILE A 211 20.11 21.86 -21.45
CA ILE A 211 19.71 23.21 -21.87
C ILE A 211 20.78 24.24 -21.49
N GLU A 212 21.37 24.12 -20.30
CA GLU A 212 22.45 25.02 -19.87
C GLU A 212 23.71 24.85 -20.73
N ASN A 213 24.03 23.63 -21.20
CA ASN A 213 25.16 23.42 -22.12
C ASN A 213 24.88 23.92 -23.55
N GLU A 214 23.66 23.75 -24.09
CA GLU A 214 23.29 24.25 -25.43
C GLU A 214 23.19 25.77 -25.53
N LEU A 215 23.07 26.49 -24.40
CA LEU A 215 23.04 27.95 -24.34
C LEU A 215 24.43 28.59 -24.21
N ILE A 216 25.46 27.80 -23.93
CA ILE A 216 26.85 28.25 -23.75
C ILE A 216 27.67 28.08 -25.05
N ASP A 217 27.22 27.23 -25.97
CA ASP A 217 27.76 27.05 -27.33
C ASP A 217 27.12 28.00 -28.36
#